data_AF-N1V5G4-F1
#
_entry.id   AF-N1V5G4-F1
#
_cell.length_a   1.000
_cell.length_b   1.000
_cell.length_c   1.000
_cell.angle_alpha   90.00
_cell.angle_beta   90.00
_cell.angle_gamma   90.00
#
_symmetry.space_group_name_H-M   'P 1'
#
loop_
_entity.id
_entity.type
_entity.pdbx_description
1 polymer ?
#
loop_
_entity_poly.entity_id
_entity_poly.type
_entity_poly.pdbx_seq_one_letter_code
_entity_poly.pdbx_strand_id
1 'polypeptide(L)'
;MGNEASSPMRLLQGAATATQPRTASSGSTGVLDLYINEGFVPMVDGSLVYHRGFGDRPSALADPKPSLRISPRIFTRSRGVVASRTYPLGRPLPHAGRPLPAQPTPTEDGYYLPRRQHWASYFPDRTIIAEAGSTISLRIHNRLSQPHELAIQGVKPGRKDATTGPIAPGKTKSLTLPAPAPGTYVYLDPTNAPVERTLGLFGALVVIDPARAWHLGPKGPEFERQWLWICHDVVPEWAQVASQGGTVRGAGVDIAPRYFTLNDHSGFESLAISDDEELNERREEDTLPSGFPRLTDVRNFSRSPKPGTVLTGQLIRMLNVGIVDHQLHFHGNHVWSVRANGFDFPRKGGRVMADGHVALQQWEDTVSLMPLERKEAILPMFRPPDVIDAVWDARREDWKYPMHCHAEPSQTAAGGLYPGGLLADWTLAATEEPDEHHKYESQVDFASDQPHEGSPETLFRQRPDESMVLDFFSRKLDFPDKSEHEVWSFHDEESGEGFPGPSVRVREGQVFHGTIEPSKRVHTIHWHGLEPDPRNDGVGHTSSRSPATTRTSGGRIPVCRAIPAAAVRAHISTTATSIPRCTSKWECSARSSSIRPST
;
A
#
# COMPACT_ATOMS: atom_id res chain seq x y z
N MET A 1 -9.83 4.98 -70.77
CA MET A 1 -10.19 5.76 -69.57
C MET A 1 -10.60 4.73 -68.52
N GLY A 2 -9.65 4.21 -67.73
CA GLY A 2 -9.24 4.76 -66.43
C GLY A 2 -10.30 4.40 -65.37
N ASN A 3 -10.15 3.26 -64.68
CA ASN A 3 -9.78 3.10 -63.24
C ASN A 3 -10.76 3.81 -62.29
N GLU A 4 -11.40 3.20 -61.28
CA GLU A 4 -10.95 2.21 -60.30
C GLU A 4 -12.16 1.51 -59.66
N ALA A 5 -11.93 0.29 -59.16
CA ALA A 5 -12.92 -0.59 -58.55
C ALA A 5 -13.07 -0.38 -57.04
N SER A 6 -14.31 -0.25 -56.58
CA SER A 6 -14.72 -0.39 -55.18
C SER A 6 -14.97 -1.87 -54.84
N SER A 7 -14.13 -2.47 -54.00
CA SER A 7 -14.38 -3.79 -53.39
C SER A 7 -14.66 -3.65 -51.89
N PRO A 8 -15.66 -4.36 -51.34
CA PRO A 8 -16.05 -4.27 -49.94
C PRO A 8 -15.09 -5.04 -49.04
N MET A 9 -14.74 -4.43 -47.91
CA MET A 9 -13.82 -4.92 -46.91
C MET A 9 -14.41 -6.15 -46.20
N ARG A 10 -13.71 -7.29 -46.32
CA ARG A 10 -13.99 -8.55 -45.62
C ARG A 10 -13.82 -8.37 -44.12
N LEU A 11 -14.85 -8.71 -43.35
CA LEU A 11 -14.75 -9.06 -41.94
C LEU A 11 -13.85 -10.30 -41.79
N LEU A 12 -12.61 -10.08 -41.36
CA LEU A 12 -11.74 -11.15 -40.85
C LEU A 12 -12.13 -11.43 -39.41
N GLN A 13 -12.90 -12.50 -39.21
CA GLN A 13 -13.01 -13.17 -37.92
C GLN A 13 -11.64 -13.78 -37.56
N GLY A 14 -10.84 -13.02 -36.82
CA GLY A 14 -9.67 -13.55 -36.11
C GLY A 14 -10.15 -14.29 -34.87
N ALA A 15 -10.26 -15.62 -34.97
CA ALA A 15 -10.42 -16.48 -33.81
C ALA A 15 -9.16 -16.32 -32.93
N ALA A 16 -9.31 -15.61 -31.81
CA ALA A 16 -8.30 -15.59 -30.75
C ALA A 16 -8.24 -17.00 -30.14
N THR A 17 -7.34 -17.83 -30.63
CA THR A 17 -6.93 -19.05 -29.94
C THR A 17 -6.27 -18.63 -28.63
N ALA A 18 -7.02 -18.73 -27.54
CA ALA A 18 -6.51 -18.65 -26.19
C ALA A 18 -5.41 -19.71 -26.04
N THR A 19 -4.16 -19.28 -26.09
CA THR A 19 -3.00 -20.12 -25.84
C THR A 19 -3.03 -20.49 -24.36
N GLN A 20 -3.62 -21.65 -24.07
CA GLN A 20 -3.54 -22.25 -22.74
C GLN A 20 -2.07 -22.34 -22.32
N PRO A 21 -1.66 -21.77 -21.18
CA PRO A 21 -0.30 -21.94 -20.71
C PRO A 21 -0.05 -23.43 -20.45
N ARG A 22 0.99 -23.95 -21.10
CA ARG A 22 1.47 -25.33 -20.98
C ARG A 22 1.62 -25.68 -19.50
N THR A 23 0.78 -26.59 -19.02
CA THR A 23 0.96 -27.29 -17.75
C THR A 23 2.27 -28.07 -17.81
N ALA A 24 3.33 -27.51 -17.24
CA ALA A 24 4.59 -28.19 -17.01
C ALA A 24 5.16 -27.80 -15.64
N SER A 25 4.75 -28.51 -14.59
CA SER A 25 5.67 -29.46 -13.95
C SER A 25 4.89 -30.44 -13.09
N SER A 26 5.32 -31.70 -13.15
CA SER A 26 4.88 -32.81 -12.31
C SER A 26 4.96 -32.44 -10.84
N GLY A 27 3.82 -32.55 -10.14
CA GLY A 27 3.75 -32.33 -8.70
C GLY A 27 4.77 -33.20 -7.96
N SER A 28 5.64 -32.56 -7.19
CA SER A 28 6.26 -33.23 -6.07
C SER A 28 5.17 -33.52 -5.05
N THR A 29 5.16 -34.77 -4.61
CA THR A 29 4.37 -35.35 -3.52
C THR A 29 4.14 -34.38 -2.35
N GLY A 30 3.02 -33.64 -2.31
CA GLY A 30 2.51 -32.93 -1.12
C GLY A 30 3.48 -32.03 -0.32
N VAL A 31 4.68 -31.75 -0.84
CA VAL A 31 5.80 -31.10 -0.14
C VAL A 31 6.24 -29.91 -0.97
N LEU A 32 6.26 -28.73 -0.33
CA LEU A 32 6.76 -27.51 -0.94
C LEU A 32 8.25 -27.34 -0.63
N ASP A 33 9.08 -27.35 -1.66
CA ASP A 33 10.49 -26.99 -1.54
C ASP A 33 10.64 -25.46 -1.45
N LEU A 34 11.39 -24.99 -0.45
CA LEU A 34 11.76 -23.60 -0.23
C LEU A 34 13.28 -23.49 -0.21
N TYR A 35 13.83 -22.52 -0.95
CA TYR A 35 15.25 -22.30 -1.06
C TYR A 35 15.62 -20.98 -0.38
N ILE A 36 16.50 -21.05 0.63
CA ILE A 36 17.08 -19.85 1.23
C ILE A 36 18.15 -19.35 0.27
N ASN A 37 17.83 -18.29 -0.47
CA ASN A 37 18.69 -17.68 -1.47
C ASN A 37 19.09 -16.27 -1.05
N GLU A 38 20.04 -15.71 -1.80
CA GLU A 38 20.48 -14.32 -1.73
C GLU A 38 20.57 -13.72 -3.14
N GLY A 39 20.48 -12.40 -3.24
CA GLY A 39 20.52 -11.67 -4.51
C GLY A 39 20.38 -10.17 -4.31
N PHE A 40 20.59 -9.41 -5.38
CA PHE A 40 20.36 -7.96 -5.38
C PHE A 40 19.03 -7.64 -6.07
N VAL A 41 18.25 -6.74 -5.47
CA VAL A 41 16.94 -6.29 -5.97
C VAL A 41 16.98 -4.77 -6.17
N PRO A 42 16.49 -4.24 -7.31
CA PRO A 42 16.33 -2.80 -7.46
C PRO A 42 15.24 -2.29 -6.51
N MET A 43 15.55 -1.23 -5.78
CA MET A 43 14.58 -0.47 -5.01
C MET A 43 13.91 0.59 -5.91
N VAL A 44 12.90 1.28 -5.38
CA VAL A 44 12.07 2.26 -6.12
C VAL A 44 12.85 3.44 -6.73
N ASP A 45 14.07 3.71 -6.24
CA ASP A 45 14.99 4.73 -6.77
C ASP A 45 16.04 4.16 -7.77
N GLY A 46 15.95 2.88 -8.09
CA GLY A 46 16.89 2.15 -8.94
C GLY A 46 18.13 1.61 -8.22
N SER A 47 18.33 1.89 -6.93
CA SER A 47 19.46 1.36 -6.16
C SER A 47 19.36 -0.15 -5.99
N LEU A 48 20.43 -0.87 -6.30
CA LEU A 48 20.50 -2.32 -6.07
C LEU A 48 20.84 -2.60 -4.60
N VAL A 49 19.92 -3.21 -3.88
CA VAL A 49 20.09 -3.57 -2.46
C VAL A 49 20.15 -5.09 -2.30
N TYR A 50 21.04 -5.57 -1.44
CA TYR A 50 21.19 -6.99 -1.13
C TYR A 50 20.02 -7.49 -0.30
N HIS A 51 19.46 -8.63 -0.71
CA HIS A 51 18.38 -9.32 -0.03
C HIS A 51 18.67 -10.81 0.09
N ARG A 52 18.00 -11.42 1.06
CA ARG A 52 17.80 -12.85 1.19
C ARG A 52 16.32 -13.17 1.01
N GLY A 53 15.99 -14.45 0.86
CA GLY A 53 14.59 -14.81 0.79
C GLY A 53 14.31 -16.29 0.62
N PHE A 54 13.06 -16.65 0.84
CA PHE A 54 12.53 -17.99 0.61
C PHE A 54 12.00 -18.08 -0.82
N GLY A 55 12.86 -18.56 -1.73
CA GLY A 55 12.55 -18.77 -3.14
C GLY A 55 11.95 -20.13 -3.47
N ASP A 56 11.41 -20.24 -4.67
CA ASP A 56 10.81 -21.45 -5.24
C ASP A 56 11.78 -22.33 -6.03
N ARG A 57 13.00 -21.85 -6.25
CA ARG A 57 14.07 -22.56 -6.95
C ARG A 57 15.44 -22.11 -6.42
N PRO A 58 16.51 -22.89 -6.65
CA PRO A 58 17.87 -22.43 -6.43
C PRO A 58 18.19 -21.19 -7.30
N SER A 59 18.75 -20.13 -6.73
CA SER A 59 19.40 -19.05 -7.48
C SER A 59 20.82 -18.81 -6.98
N ALA A 60 21.63 -18.10 -7.76
CA ALA A 60 22.97 -17.65 -7.40
C ALA A 60 22.93 -16.15 -7.06
N LEU A 61 23.91 -15.66 -6.30
CA LEU A 61 24.00 -14.24 -5.92
C LEU A 61 24.00 -13.29 -7.13
N ALA A 62 24.63 -13.71 -8.23
CA ALA A 62 24.72 -12.93 -9.48
C ALA A 62 23.54 -13.15 -10.44
N ASP A 63 22.49 -13.87 -10.03
CA ASP A 63 21.28 -14.03 -10.84
C ASP A 63 20.59 -12.67 -11.00
N PRO A 64 20.35 -12.17 -12.22
CA PRO A 64 19.67 -10.89 -12.44
C PRO A 64 18.19 -10.90 -12.02
N LYS A 65 17.60 -12.09 -11.81
CA LYS A 65 16.22 -12.27 -11.32
C LYS A 65 16.21 -13.30 -10.18
N PRO A 66 16.83 -12.99 -9.04
CA PRO A 66 17.05 -13.97 -7.97
C PRO A 66 15.71 -14.51 -7.43
N SER A 67 15.67 -15.81 -7.07
CA SER A 67 14.49 -16.42 -6.46
C SER A 67 14.47 -16.10 -4.96
N LEU A 68 13.92 -14.95 -4.58
CA LEU A 68 13.86 -14.51 -3.18
C LEU A 68 12.46 -14.64 -2.57
N ARG A 69 11.47 -14.94 -3.39
CA ARG A 69 10.07 -15.08 -3.00
C ARG A 69 9.44 -16.22 -3.78
N ILE A 70 8.57 -16.97 -3.12
CA ILE A 70 7.72 -17.95 -3.79
C ILE A 70 6.52 -17.25 -4.41
N SER A 71 6.10 -17.70 -5.59
CA SER A 71 4.71 -17.45 -6.01
C SER A 71 3.76 -18.27 -5.12
N PRO A 72 2.52 -17.82 -4.90
CA PRO A 72 1.63 -18.45 -3.95
C PRO A 72 1.38 -19.95 -4.19
N ARG A 73 1.31 -20.67 -3.08
CA ARG A 73 1.13 -22.13 -3.02
C ARG A 73 0.01 -22.50 -2.06
N ILE A 74 -0.83 -23.45 -2.45
CA ILE A 74 -2.05 -23.81 -1.72
C ILE A 74 -1.98 -25.27 -1.28
N PHE A 75 -1.92 -25.52 0.03
CA PHE A 75 -2.10 -26.83 0.62
C PHE A 75 -3.59 -27.15 0.75
N THR A 76 -4.10 -27.94 -0.20
CA THR A 76 -5.50 -28.36 -0.23
C THR A 76 -5.72 -29.63 0.61
N ARG A 77 -6.95 -29.84 1.11
CA ARG A 77 -7.33 -31.09 1.81
C ARG A 77 -7.25 -32.32 0.90
N SER A 78 -7.51 -32.15 -0.40
CA SER A 78 -7.81 -33.25 -1.32
C SER A 78 -6.82 -33.43 -2.47
N ARG A 79 -6.00 -32.43 -2.80
CA ARG A 79 -5.15 -32.40 -4.01
C ARG A 79 -3.67 -32.09 -3.72
N GLY A 80 -3.24 -32.14 -2.46
CA GLY A 80 -1.88 -31.77 -2.08
C GLY A 80 -1.60 -30.28 -2.34
N VAL A 81 -0.39 -29.96 -2.82
CA VAL A 81 0.07 -28.58 -3.05
C VAL A 81 -0.26 -28.14 -4.47
N VAL A 82 -0.99 -27.03 -4.61
CA VAL A 82 -1.37 -26.43 -5.89
C VAL A 82 -0.69 -25.07 -6.07
N ALA A 83 -0.14 -24.80 -7.24
CA ALA A 83 0.36 -23.49 -7.62
C ALA A 83 -0.82 -22.59 -8.06
N SER A 84 -1.11 -21.53 -7.30
CA SER A 84 -2.16 -20.56 -7.65
C SER A 84 -2.00 -19.29 -6.83
N ARG A 85 -2.04 -18.12 -7.50
CA ARG A 85 -2.15 -16.80 -6.86
C ARG A 85 -3.55 -16.50 -6.32
N THR A 86 -4.53 -17.33 -6.65
CA THR A 86 -5.94 -17.06 -6.33
C THR A 86 -6.57 -18.16 -5.49
N TYR A 87 -7.42 -17.74 -4.56
CA TYR A 87 -8.23 -18.63 -3.72
C TYR A 87 -9.55 -17.96 -3.33
N PRO A 88 -10.69 -18.66 -3.28
CA PRO A 88 -10.87 -20.11 -3.46
C PRO A 88 -10.65 -20.60 -4.89
N LEU A 89 -10.07 -21.80 -5.03
CA LEU A 89 -9.76 -22.38 -6.33
C LEU A 89 -11.03 -22.56 -7.18
N GLY A 90 -10.95 -22.22 -8.47
CA GLY A 90 -12.03 -22.40 -9.44
C GLY A 90 -13.18 -21.39 -9.33
N ARG A 91 -13.05 -20.36 -8.49
CA ARG A 91 -14.01 -19.26 -8.43
C ARG A 91 -13.70 -18.16 -9.45
N PRO A 92 -14.72 -17.42 -9.94
CA PRO A 92 -14.51 -16.28 -10.81
C PRO A 92 -13.52 -15.27 -10.23
N LEU A 93 -12.70 -14.68 -11.10
CA LEU A 93 -11.73 -13.66 -10.75
C LEU A 93 -12.29 -12.28 -11.11
N PRO A 94 -12.18 -11.29 -10.21
CA PRO A 94 -12.54 -9.92 -10.54
C PRO A 94 -11.50 -9.33 -11.52
N HIS A 95 -11.95 -8.78 -12.65
CA HIS A 95 -11.10 -8.09 -13.62
C HIS A 95 -10.39 -6.90 -12.95
N ALA A 96 -9.07 -6.75 -13.13
CA ALA A 96 -8.26 -5.72 -12.47
C ALA A 96 -8.48 -5.62 -10.95
N GLY A 97 -8.81 -6.75 -10.29
CA GLY A 97 -9.15 -6.75 -8.88
C GLY A 97 -10.49 -6.06 -8.51
N ARG A 98 -11.32 -5.64 -9.47
CA ARG A 98 -12.61 -5.00 -9.20
C ARG A 98 -13.78 -6.01 -9.20
N PRO A 99 -14.36 -6.38 -8.04
CA PRO A 99 -15.51 -7.26 -8.00
C PRO A 99 -16.76 -6.55 -8.51
N LEU A 100 -17.36 -7.08 -9.59
CA LEU A 100 -18.65 -6.58 -10.05
C LEU A 100 -19.78 -6.98 -9.09
N PRO A 101 -20.70 -6.06 -8.77
CA PRO A 101 -21.80 -6.34 -7.87
C PRO A 101 -22.82 -7.30 -8.51
N ALA A 102 -23.78 -7.76 -7.72
CA ALA A 102 -24.88 -8.56 -8.22
C ALA A 102 -25.87 -7.71 -9.02
N GLN A 103 -26.18 -6.52 -8.49
CA GLN A 103 -27.14 -5.56 -9.01
C GLN A 103 -27.05 -4.26 -8.20
N PRO A 104 -27.57 -3.12 -8.72
CA PRO A 104 -27.89 -1.96 -7.89
C PRO A 104 -28.83 -2.31 -6.73
N THR A 105 -28.81 -1.50 -5.66
CA THR A 105 -29.85 -1.59 -4.63
C THR A 105 -31.18 -1.04 -5.16
N PRO A 106 -32.32 -1.59 -4.73
CA PRO A 106 -33.62 -1.06 -5.13
C PRO A 106 -34.07 0.15 -4.31
N THR A 107 -33.36 0.48 -3.23
CA THR A 107 -33.78 1.50 -2.25
C THR A 107 -33.01 2.81 -2.36
N GLU A 108 -31.78 2.78 -2.89
CA GLU A 108 -30.90 3.94 -2.95
C GLU A 108 -30.09 3.94 -4.25
N ASP A 109 -30.22 5.03 -5.02
CA ASP A 109 -29.49 5.23 -6.27
C ASP A 109 -27.99 5.38 -6.01
N GLY A 110 -27.17 4.81 -6.90
CA GLY A 110 -25.71 4.83 -6.77
C GLY A 110 -25.12 3.80 -5.80
N TYR A 111 -25.96 3.01 -5.11
CA TYR A 111 -25.53 1.91 -4.24
C TYR A 111 -25.74 0.54 -4.90
N TYR A 112 -24.92 -0.42 -4.52
CA TYR A 112 -24.90 -1.75 -5.09
C TYR A 112 -24.94 -2.86 -4.04
N LEU A 113 -25.44 -4.03 -4.45
CA LEU A 113 -25.44 -5.25 -3.65
C LEU A 113 -24.27 -6.16 -4.06
N PRO A 114 -23.27 -6.36 -3.19
CA PRO A 114 -22.17 -7.31 -3.42
C PRO A 114 -22.66 -8.74 -3.65
N ARG A 115 -21.92 -9.49 -4.48
CA ARG A 115 -22.15 -10.92 -4.68
C ARG A 115 -21.64 -11.71 -3.48
N ARG A 116 -22.49 -12.55 -2.91
CA ARG A 116 -22.13 -13.42 -1.79
C ARG A 116 -21.34 -14.63 -2.27
N GLN A 117 -20.19 -14.92 -1.65
CA GLN A 117 -19.40 -16.14 -1.88
C GLN A 117 -19.07 -16.42 -3.36
N HIS A 118 -18.74 -15.36 -4.09
CA HIS A 118 -18.60 -15.40 -5.54
C HIS A 118 -17.15 -15.27 -5.99
N TRP A 119 -16.52 -14.14 -5.68
CA TRP A 119 -15.19 -13.78 -6.18
C TRP A 119 -14.07 -14.52 -5.44
N ALA A 120 -13.10 -15.04 -6.19
CA ALA A 120 -11.80 -15.40 -5.62
C ALA A 120 -10.99 -14.14 -5.31
N SER A 121 -10.02 -14.28 -4.41
CA SER A 121 -9.09 -13.23 -4.02
C SER A 121 -7.69 -13.55 -4.54
N TYR A 122 -6.96 -12.51 -4.92
CA TYR A 122 -5.56 -12.59 -5.29
C TYR A 122 -4.68 -12.46 -4.05
N PHE A 123 -3.57 -13.18 -4.03
CA PHE A 123 -2.58 -13.13 -2.97
C PHE A 123 -1.22 -12.74 -3.55
N PRO A 124 -0.45 -11.88 -2.87
CA PRO A 124 0.88 -11.47 -3.31
C PRO A 124 1.87 -12.63 -3.19
N ASP A 125 3.03 -12.51 -3.83
CA ASP A 125 4.16 -13.40 -3.62
C ASP A 125 4.52 -13.51 -2.12
N ARG A 126 5.28 -14.54 -1.74
CA ARG A 126 5.59 -14.94 -0.35
C ARG A 126 4.40 -15.52 0.44
N THR A 127 3.30 -15.86 -0.25
CA THR A 127 2.11 -16.39 0.41
C THR A 127 2.03 -17.92 0.32
N ILE A 128 1.89 -18.58 1.46
CA ILE A 128 1.41 -19.96 1.55
C ILE A 128 -0.04 -19.91 2.01
N ILE A 129 -0.94 -20.57 1.29
CA ILE A 129 -2.33 -20.77 1.69
C ILE A 129 -2.48 -22.21 2.15
N ALA A 130 -3.18 -22.45 3.24
CA ALA A 130 -3.53 -23.79 3.67
C ALA A 130 -5.02 -23.89 3.98
N GLU A 131 -5.67 -24.93 3.47
CA GLU A 131 -7.01 -25.27 3.89
C GLU A 131 -6.96 -25.86 5.31
N ALA A 132 -7.78 -25.36 6.23
CA ALA A 132 -7.85 -25.90 7.59
C ALA A 132 -8.06 -27.42 7.53
N GLY A 133 -7.31 -28.23 8.25
CA GLY A 133 -7.38 -29.71 8.16
C GLY A 133 -6.56 -30.35 7.03
N SER A 134 -5.82 -29.58 6.23
CA SER A 134 -4.72 -30.11 5.41
C SER A 134 -3.45 -30.30 6.25
N THR A 135 -2.42 -30.92 5.67
CA THR A 135 -1.09 -31.02 6.26
C THR A 135 -0.12 -30.16 5.47
N ILE A 136 0.55 -29.23 6.15
CA ILE A 136 1.61 -28.40 5.59
C ILE A 136 2.91 -29.20 5.68
N SER A 137 3.54 -29.48 4.54
CA SER A 137 4.86 -30.13 4.47
C SER A 137 5.81 -29.27 3.66
N LEU A 138 6.88 -28.81 4.30
CA LEU A 138 7.90 -27.95 3.72
C LEU A 138 9.25 -28.67 3.71
N ARG A 139 10.04 -28.45 2.66
CA ARG A 139 11.44 -28.86 2.60
C ARG A 139 12.31 -27.63 2.34
N ILE A 140 13.12 -27.26 3.32
CA ILE A 140 13.90 -26.02 3.31
C ILE A 140 15.35 -26.37 2.99
N HIS A 141 15.89 -25.75 1.95
CA HIS A 141 17.27 -25.91 1.48
C HIS A 141 18.07 -24.66 1.83
N ASN A 142 19.03 -24.78 2.75
CA ASN A 142 19.93 -23.68 3.06
C ASN A 142 21.06 -23.63 2.02
N ARG A 143 21.10 -22.56 1.22
CA ARG A 143 22.12 -22.36 0.18
C ARG A 143 23.16 -21.29 0.54
N LEU A 144 23.03 -20.67 1.72
CA LEU A 144 23.93 -19.65 2.18
C LEU A 144 25.08 -20.26 3.00
N SER A 145 26.11 -19.46 3.22
CA SER A 145 27.35 -19.87 3.90
C SER A 145 27.22 -20.01 5.42
N GLN A 146 26.10 -19.58 5.98
CA GLN A 146 25.82 -19.57 7.42
C GLN A 146 24.57 -20.41 7.75
N PRO A 147 24.42 -20.89 9.00
CA PRO A 147 23.23 -21.61 9.42
C PRO A 147 21.98 -20.71 9.36
N HIS A 148 20.86 -21.29 8.92
CA HIS A 148 19.58 -20.61 8.80
C HIS A 148 18.44 -21.49 9.28
N GLU A 149 17.26 -20.94 9.53
CA GLU A 149 16.10 -21.66 10.03
C GLU A 149 14.82 -21.15 9.38
N LEU A 150 13.78 -21.99 9.33
CA LEU A 150 12.42 -21.52 9.08
C LEU A 150 11.56 -21.81 10.30
N ALA A 151 10.94 -20.78 10.84
CA ALA A 151 9.97 -20.84 11.91
C ALA A 151 8.63 -20.23 11.46
N ILE A 152 7.54 -20.97 11.65
CA ILE A 152 6.17 -20.48 11.49
C ILE A 152 5.64 -20.10 12.88
N GLN A 153 5.32 -18.82 13.05
CA GLN A 153 5.04 -18.24 14.35
C GLN A 153 3.65 -18.60 14.90
N GLY A 154 3.61 -19.04 16.16
CA GLY A 154 2.37 -19.19 16.91
C GLY A 154 1.39 -20.26 16.42
N VAL A 155 1.85 -21.26 15.66
CA VAL A 155 1.00 -22.30 15.05
C VAL A 155 0.83 -23.57 15.90
N LYS A 156 1.65 -23.76 16.94
CA LYS A 156 1.53 -24.90 17.88
C LYS A 156 0.70 -24.53 19.12
N PRO A 157 0.21 -25.54 19.89
CA PRO A 157 -0.47 -25.31 21.16
C PRO A 157 0.31 -24.39 22.10
N GLY A 158 -0.40 -23.48 22.77
CA GLY A 158 0.20 -22.42 23.59
C GLY A 158 0.89 -21.32 22.78
N ARG A 159 0.53 -21.17 21.49
CA ARG A 159 1.12 -20.19 20.54
C ARG A 159 2.64 -20.31 20.41
N LYS A 160 3.16 -21.55 20.47
CA LYS A 160 4.57 -21.83 20.20
C LYS A 160 4.83 -21.91 18.70
N ASP A 161 6.09 -21.74 18.32
CA ASP A 161 6.50 -21.76 16.93
C ASP A 161 6.74 -23.20 16.42
N ALA A 162 6.46 -23.41 15.14
CA ALA A 162 6.87 -24.62 14.43
C ALA A 162 8.14 -24.32 13.64
N THR A 163 9.22 -25.04 13.94
CA THR A 163 10.55 -24.73 13.41
C THR A 163 11.23 -25.97 12.83
N THR A 164 12.08 -25.78 11.81
CA THR A 164 13.05 -26.78 11.32
C THR A 164 14.22 -27.02 12.28
N GLY A 165 14.42 -26.12 13.24
CA GLY A 165 15.71 -25.88 13.90
C GLY A 165 16.77 -25.40 12.90
N PRO A 166 18.02 -25.17 13.36
CA PRO A 166 19.10 -24.71 12.51
C PRO A 166 19.39 -25.69 11.37
N ILE A 167 19.53 -25.17 10.15
CA ILE A 167 19.89 -25.87 8.93
C ILE A 167 21.30 -25.42 8.58
N ALA A 168 22.27 -26.33 8.68
CA ALA A 168 23.66 -26.01 8.34
C ALA A 168 23.82 -25.64 6.85
N PRO A 169 24.87 -24.90 6.48
CA PRO A 169 25.16 -24.55 5.08
C PRO A 169 25.11 -25.76 4.13
N GLY A 170 24.42 -25.61 3.01
CA GLY A 170 24.25 -26.67 1.99
C GLY A 170 23.41 -27.86 2.43
N LYS A 171 22.77 -27.81 3.61
CA LYS A 171 21.89 -28.87 4.12
C LYS A 171 20.43 -28.53 3.89
N THR A 172 19.61 -29.57 4.00
CA THR A 172 18.17 -29.53 3.83
C THR A 172 17.49 -30.09 5.06
N LYS A 173 16.41 -29.48 5.51
CA LYS A 173 15.52 -30.02 6.56
C LYS A 173 14.06 -29.96 6.11
N SER A 174 13.25 -30.83 6.69
CA SER A 174 11.79 -30.83 6.46
C SER A 174 11.05 -30.35 7.70
N LEU A 175 9.93 -29.65 7.49
CA LEU A 175 8.98 -29.25 8.52
C LEU A 175 7.59 -29.72 8.10
N THR A 176 6.96 -30.55 8.92
CA THR A 176 5.59 -31.04 8.70
C THR A 176 4.73 -30.70 9.91
N LEU A 177 3.56 -30.12 9.66
CA LEU A 177 2.57 -29.80 10.69
C LEU A 177 1.15 -29.86 10.11
N PRO A 178 0.13 -30.19 10.91
CA PRO A 178 -1.25 -29.93 10.51
C PRO A 178 -1.46 -28.43 10.31
N ALA A 179 -2.31 -28.05 9.35
CA ALA A 179 -2.71 -26.65 9.19
C ALA A 179 -3.31 -26.13 10.52
N PRO A 180 -2.87 -24.97 11.04
CA PRO A 180 -3.40 -24.42 12.28
C PRO A 180 -4.85 -23.93 12.12
N ALA A 181 -5.39 -23.24 13.11
CA ALA A 181 -6.72 -22.64 13.00
C ALA A 181 -6.78 -21.60 11.86
N PRO A 182 -7.96 -21.35 11.25
CA PRO A 182 -8.12 -20.30 10.24
C PRO A 182 -7.67 -18.91 10.74
N GLY A 183 -6.79 -18.26 9.99
CA GLY A 183 -6.17 -16.98 10.38
C GLY A 183 -4.93 -16.66 9.57
N THR A 184 -4.28 -15.54 9.95
CA THR A 184 -3.05 -15.05 9.32
C THR A 184 -1.85 -15.35 10.23
N TYR A 185 -0.76 -15.84 9.64
CA TYR A 185 0.47 -16.23 10.32
C TYR A 185 1.69 -15.78 9.54
N VAL A 186 2.85 -15.78 10.19
CA VAL A 186 4.14 -15.40 9.61
C VAL A 186 5.04 -16.62 9.62
N TYR A 187 5.78 -16.83 8.54
CA TYR A 187 6.98 -17.65 8.59
C TYR A 187 8.20 -16.77 8.34
N LEU A 188 9.28 -17.01 9.07
CA LEU A 188 10.50 -16.22 9.01
C LEU A 188 11.73 -17.02 9.43
N ASP A 189 12.92 -16.44 9.26
CA ASP A 189 14.14 -16.95 9.88
C ASP A 189 14.43 -16.25 11.22
N PRO A 190 14.45 -16.98 12.35
CA PRO A 190 14.73 -16.42 13.67
C PRO A 190 16.23 -16.35 14.04
N THR A 191 17.14 -16.90 13.24
CA THR A 191 18.56 -17.13 13.62
C THR A 191 19.32 -15.88 14.04
N ASN A 192 19.08 -14.74 13.38
CA ASN A 192 19.61 -13.43 13.76
C ASN A 192 18.48 -12.39 13.74
N ALA A 193 17.48 -12.56 14.60
CA ALA A 193 16.37 -11.61 14.67
C ALA A 193 16.83 -10.23 15.22
N PRO A 194 16.41 -9.10 14.61
CA PRO A 194 15.47 -8.98 13.49
C PRO A 194 16.11 -8.98 12.09
N VAL A 195 17.43 -9.03 11.99
CA VAL A 195 18.20 -8.87 10.74
C VAL A 195 17.69 -9.75 9.60
N GLU A 196 17.50 -11.06 9.84
CA GLU A 196 17.20 -11.98 8.74
C GLU A 196 15.88 -11.68 8.02
N ARG A 197 14.84 -11.27 8.77
CA ARG A 197 13.58 -10.86 8.16
C ARG A 197 13.71 -9.50 7.46
N THR A 198 14.47 -8.55 8.01
CA THR A 198 14.77 -7.26 7.36
C THR A 198 15.53 -7.44 6.04
N LEU A 199 16.36 -8.49 5.92
CA LEU A 199 17.00 -8.86 4.66
C LEU A 199 16.05 -9.58 3.68
N GLY A 200 14.87 -10.03 4.12
CA GLY A 200 13.84 -10.62 3.26
C GLY A 200 13.49 -12.08 3.55
N LEU A 201 14.03 -12.71 4.60
CA LEU A 201 13.65 -14.08 5.02
C LEU A 201 12.35 -14.08 5.82
N PHE A 202 11.25 -13.79 5.12
CA PHE A 202 9.88 -13.86 5.64
C PHE A 202 8.87 -14.27 4.56
N GLY A 203 7.67 -14.61 5.01
CA GLY A 203 6.45 -14.66 4.22
C GLY A 203 5.22 -14.90 5.09
N ALA A 204 4.06 -15.00 4.43
CA ALA A 204 2.77 -15.12 5.08
C ALA A 204 2.20 -16.53 4.92
N LEU A 205 1.62 -17.06 5.99
CA LEU A 205 0.75 -18.25 5.95
C LEU A 205 -0.69 -17.81 6.22
N VAL A 206 -1.58 -18.01 5.26
CA VAL A 206 -3.01 -17.76 5.41
C VAL A 206 -3.75 -19.09 5.47
N VAL A 207 -4.43 -19.34 6.59
CA VAL A 207 -5.24 -20.55 6.76
C VAL A 207 -6.71 -20.22 6.59
N ILE A 208 -7.37 -20.94 5.70
CA ILE A 208 -8.76 -20.70 5.31
C ILE A 208 -9.58 -21.98 5.51
N ASP A 209 -10.77 -21.86 6.07
CA ASP A 209 -11.73 -22.98 6.05
C ASP A 209 -12.39 -23.04 4.66
N PRO A 210 -12.14 -24.10 3.85
CA PRO A 210 -12.71 -24.19 2.51
C PRO A 210 -14.24 -24.19 2.50
N ALA A 211 -14.89 -24.63 3.59
CA ALA A 211 -16.35 -24.59 3.70
C ALA A 211 -16.91 -23.17 3.91
N ARG A 212 -16.06 -22.22 4.34
CA ARG A 212 -16.43 -20.84 4.69
C ARG A 212 -15.37 -19.85 4.23
N ALA A 213 -14.93 -19.98 2.98
CA ALA A 213 -13.75 -19.29 2.50
C ALA A 213 -13.87 -17.74 2.40
N TRP A 214 -15.10 -17.22 2.51
CA TRP A 214 -15.41 -15.78 2.59
C TRP A 214 -15.71 -15.31 4.01
N HIS A 215 -15.32 -16.07 5.04
CA HIS A 215 -15.45 -15.68 6.43
C HIS A 215 -14.08 -15.64 7.12
N LEU A 216 -13.90 -14.69 8.03
CA LEU A 216 -12.72 -14.63 8.91
C LEU A 216 -12.84 -15.66 10.06
N GLY A 217 -12.90 -16.94 9.70
CA GLY A 217 -13.13 -18.04 10.63
C GLY A 217 -14.61 -18.31 10.95
N PRO A 218 -14.91 -19.32 11.79
CA PRO A 218 -16.28 -19.84 11.93
C PRO A 218 -17.32 -18.85 12.49
N LYS A 219 -16.89 -17.80 13.20
CA LYS A 219 -17.77 -16.77 13.76
C LYS A 219 -17.39 -15.36 13.30
N GLY A 220 -16.43 -15.25 12.37
CA GLY A 220 -15.95 -13.97 11.88
C GLY A 220 -16.87 -13.34 10.85
N PRO A 221 -16.63 -12.06 10.53
CA PRO A 221 -17.34 -11.36 9.46
C PRO A 221 -17.27 -12.13 8.14
N GLU A 222 -18.35 -12.07 7.38
CA GLU A 222 -18.31 -12.36 5.94
C GLU A 222 -17.61 -11.19 5.23
N PHE A 223 -17.06 -11.42 4.04
CA PHE A 223 -16.44 -10.39 3.21
C PHE A 223 -16.64 -10.69 1.72
N GLU A 224 -16.59 -9.66 0.87
CA GLU A 224 -16.73 -9.84 -0.59
C GLU A 224 -15.47 -10.50 -1.19
N ARG A 225 -14.30 -9.96 -0.83
CA ARG A 225 -12.97 -10.47 -1.15
C ARG A 225 -12.01 -10.12 -0.01
N GLN A 226 -10.83 -10.73 -0.03
CA GLN A 226 -9.75 -10.42 0.93
C GLN A 226 -8.50 -9.93 0.22
N TRP A 227 -7.71 -9.16 0.95
CA TRP A 227 -6.42 -8.60 0.56
C TRP A 227 -5.39 -9.00 1.60
N LEU A 228 -4.14 -9.19 1.19
CA LEU A 228 -3.03 -9.42 2.08
C LEU A 228 -1.98 -8.34 1.84
N TRP A 229 -1.78 -7.50 2.84
CA TRP A 229 -0.83 -6.42 2.89
C TRP A 229 0.31 -6.80 3.81
N ILE A 230 1.50 -6.95 3.23
CA ILE A 230 2.73 -7.26 3.95
C ILE A 230 3.58 -5.99 3.98
N CYS A 231 3.63 -5.35 5.14
CA CYS A 231 4.45 -4.18 5.42
C CYS A 231 5.86 -4.64 5.79
N HIS A 232 6.87 -4.07 5.12
CA HIS A 232 8.28 -4.37 5.37
C HIS A 232 9.13 -3.13 5.17
N ASP A 233 10.20 -3.01 5.94
CA ASP A 233 11.18 -1.93 5.82
C ASP A 233 12.60 -2.50 5.62
N VAL A 234 13.38 -1.86 4.74
CA VAL A 234 14.72 -2.30 4.35
C VAL A 234 15.75 -1.35 4.93
N VAL A 235 16.78 -1.90 5.57
CA VAL A 235 17.93 -1.15 6.11
C VAL A 235 19.16 -1.39 5.19
N PRO A 236 19.47 -0.48 4.25
CA PRO A 236 20.53 -0.71 3.26
C PRO A 236 21.92 -0.89 3.89
N GLU A 237 22.17 -0.26 5.04
CA GLU A 237 23.41 -0.39 5.79
C GLU A 237 23.60 -1.84 6.28
N TRP A 238 22.53 -2.50 6.70
CA TRP A 238 22.55 -3.91 7.08
C TRP A 238 22.73 -4.81 5.87
N ALA A 239 22.03 -4.50 4.77
CA ALA A 239 22.18 -5.21 3.51
C ALA A 239 23.62 -5.15 2.99
N GLN A 240 24.27 -3.98 3.07
CA GLN A 240 25.66 -3.79 2.66
C GLN A 240 26.62 -4.67 3.46
N VAL A 241 26.52 -4.67 4.80
CA VAL A 241 27.35 -5.52 5.66
C VAL A 241 27.13 -7.01 5.34
N ALA A 242 25.87 -7.44 5.23
CA ALA A 242 25.53 -8.83 4.91
C ALA A 242 26.06 -9.28 3.55
N SER A 243 25.99 -8.41 2.53
CA SER A 243 26.49 -8.68 1.18
C SER A 243 28.00 -8.96 1.11
N GLN A 244 28.76 -8.47 2.10
CA GLN A 244 30.21 -8.66 2.21
C GLN A 244 30.57 -9.87 3.08
N GLY A 245 29.58 -10.68 3.48
CA GLY A 245 29.76 -11.80 4.41
C GLY A 245 29.96 -11.37 5.86
N GLY A 246 29.71 -10.10 6.18
CA GLY A 246 29.77 -9.59 7.55
C GLY A 246 28.57 -10.01 8.40
N THR A 247 28.75 -10.05 9.71
CA THR A 247 27.65 -10.29 10.65
C THR A 247 27.04 -8.96 11.10
N VAL A 248 25.77 -8.73 10.74
CA VAL A 248 25.01 -7.57 11.20
C VAL A 248 24.62 -7.77 12.67
N ARG A 249 24.86 -6.75 13.50
CA ARG A 249 24.38 -6.69 14.88
C ARG A 249 23.18 -5.76 14.93
N GLY A 250 21.98 -6.32 15.09
CA GLY A 250 20.74 -5.54 15.12
C GLY A 250 20.58 -4.61 16.33
N ALA A 251 21.37 -4.82 17.39
CA ALA A 251 21.39 -3.96 18.59
C ALA A 251 22.62 -3.04 18.58
N GLY A 252 22.41 -1.74 18.81
CA GLY A 252 23.49 -0.75 18.99
C GLY A 252 24.12 -0.21 17.70
N VAL A 253 23.55 -0.51 16.53
CA VAL A 253 23.83 0.19 15.26
C VAL A 253 22.68 1.17 15.02
N ASP A 254 22.96 2.35 14.49
CA ASP A 254 21.91 3.28 14.04
C ASP A 254 21.02 2.56 13.01
N ILE A 255 19.79 2.25 13.43
CA ILE A 255 18.80 1.63 12.57
C ILE A 255 18.12 2.74 11.78
N ALA A 256 18.44 2.83 10.50
CA ALA A 256 17.86 3.81 9.59
C ALA A 256 17.25 3.09 8.37
N PRO A 257 16.06 2.47 8.51
CA PRO A 257 15.40 1.83 7.37
C PRO A 257 15.10 2.88 6.31
N ARG A 258 15.30 2.59 5.02
CA ARG A 258 15.18 3.58 3.92
C ARG A 258 14.01 3.33 2.99
N TYR A 259 13.71 2.07 2.74
CA TYR A 259 12.67 1.66 1.80
C TYR A 259 11.55 1.00 2.58
N PHE A 260 10.33 1.45 2.34
CA PHE A 260 9.14 1.01 3.05
C PHE A 260 8.16 0.45 2.04
N THR A 261 7.95 -0.84 2.12
CA THR A 261 7.29 -1.61 1.07
C THR A 261 5.95 -2.13 1.56
N LEU A 262 5.00 -2.15 0.64
CA LEU A 262 3.77 -2.93 0.71
C LEU A 262 3.87 -4.01 -0.36
N ASN A 263 3.83 -5.28 0.06
CA ASN A 263 3.93 -6.42 -0.86
C ASN A 263 5.19 -6.38 -1.75
N ASP A 264 6.36 -6.04 -1.17
CA ASP A 264 7.68 -5.87 -1.81
C ASP A 264 7.86 -4.61 -2.68
N HIS A 265 6.87 -3.72 -2.81
CA HIS A 265 6.98 -2.50 -3.63
C HIS A 265 6.70 -1.23 -2.83
N SER A 266 7.19 -0.09 -3.31
CA SER A 266 7.06 1.22 -2.65
C SER A 266 6.58 2.27 -3.63
N GLY A 267 5.98 3.34 -3.10
CA GLY A 267 5.73 4.55 -3.86
C GLY A 267 4.87 4.36 -5.11
N PHE A 268 5.33 4.91 -6.23
CA PHE A 268 4.59 4.86 -7.49
C PHE A 268 4.40 3.43 -8.03
N GLU A 269 5.31 2.51 -7.71
CA GLU A 269 5.17 1.10 -8.09
C GLU A 269 4.07 0.40 -7.30
N SER A 270 3.91 0.68 -6.00
CA SER A 270 2.84 0.07 -5.20
C SER A 270 1.46 0.62 -5.56
N LEU A 271 1.41 1.80 -6.17
CA LEU A 271 0.20 2.49 -6.65
C LEU A 271 -0.26 2.10 -8.07
N ALA A 272 0.42 1.15 -8.74
CA ALA A 272 0.08 0.75 -10.12
C ALA A 272 0.14 1.91 -11.15
N ILE A 273 1.04 2.87 -10.96
CA ILE A 273 1.19 4.07 -11.81
C ILE A 273 2.57 4.15 -12.45
N SER A 274 3.22 3.01 -12.68
CA SER A 274 4.49 2.91 -13.39
C SER A 274 4.29 2.70 -14.90
N ASP A 275 5.38 2.72 -15.69
CA ASP A 275 5.34 2.31 -17.10
C ASP A 275 5.32 0.79 -17.31
N ASP A 276 5.45 -0.01 -16.23
CA ASP A 276 5.36 -1.48 -16.29
C ASP A 276 3.91 -1.94 -16.13
N GLU A 277 3.29 -2.31 -17.26
CA GLU A 277 1.88 -2.74 -17.30
C GLU A 277 1.63 -4.06 -16.56
N GLU A 278 2.57 -5.01 -16.60
CA GLU A 278 2.41 -6.28 -15.88
C GLU A 278 2.48 -6.05 -14.36
N LEU A 279 3.38 -5.16 -13.92
CA LEU A 279 3.48 -4.76 -12.53
C LEU A 279 2.18 -4.08 -12.07
N ASN A 280 1.68 -3.11 -12.85
CA ASN A 280 0.48 -2.36 -12.51
C ASN A 280 -0.74 -3.28 -12.40
N GLU A 281 -0.98 -4.16 -13.39
CA GLU A 281 -2.09 -5.13 -13.36
C GLU A 281 -2.01 -6.01 -12.09
N ARG A 282 -0.81 -6.48 -11.72
CA ARG A 282 -0.64 -7.27 -10.49
C ARG A 282 -0.97 -6.49 -9.23
N ARG A 283 -0.66 -5.20 -9.18
CA ARG A 283 -0.93 -4.35 -8.01
C ARG A 283 -2.42 -4.05 -7.87
N GLU A 284 -3.13 -3.81 -8.97
CA GLU A 284 -4.59 -3.70 -8.97
C GLU A 284 -5.25 -5.01 -8.47
N GLU A 285 -4.70 -6.16 -8.86
CA GLU A 285 -5.19 -7.46 -8.41
C GLU A 285 -5.00 -7.69 -6.90
N ASP A 286 -3.80 -7.42 -6.36
CA ASP A 286 -3.35 -7.91 -5.04
C ASP A 286 -3.10 -6.84 -3.96
N THR A 287 -3.02 -5.56 -4.33
CA THR A 287 -2.59 -4.48 -3.42
C THR A 287 -3.58 -3.32 -3.31
N LEU A 288 -4.36 -2.99 -4.36
CA LEU A 288 -5.22 -1.79 -4.41
C LEU A 288 -6.73 -2.12 -4.29
N PRO A 289 -7.36 -2.01 -3.10
CA PRO A 289 -8.77 -2.29 -2.92
C PRO A 289 -9.68 -1.52 -3.87
N SER A 290 -10.49 -2.21 -4.66
CA SER A 290 -11.47 -1.60 -5.56
C SER A 290 -12.85 -2.24 -5.38
N GLY A 291 -13.92 -1.45 -5.41
CA GLY A 291 -15.27 -1.97 -5.35
C GLY A 291 -16.36 -0.90 -5.41
N PHE A 292 -17.59 -1.34 -5.68
CA PHE A 292 -18.74 -0.45 -5.82
C PHE A 292 -19.30 0.03 -4.47
N PRO A 293 -19.86 1.26 -4.42
CA PRO A 293 -20.52 1.80 -3.24
C PRO A 293 -21.63 0.91 -2.72
N ARG A 294 -21.71 0.74 -1.41
CA ARG A 294 -22.69 -0.13 -0.77
C ARG A 294 -23.05 0.34 0.63
N LEU A 295 -24.23 -0.08 1.08
CA LEU A 295 -24.62 0.02 2.49
C LEU A 295 -24.01 -1.15 3.26
N THR A 296 -23.06 -0.90 4.14
CA THR A 296 -22.46 -1.95 4.98
C THR A 296 -23.07 -1.92 6.38
N ASP A 297 -23.65 -3.04 6.84
CA ASP A 297 -24.15 -3.15 8.23
C ASP A 297 -22.99 -3.54 9.14
N VAL A 298 -22.33 -2.53 9.70
CA VAL A 298 -21.17 -2.64 10.59
C VAL A 298 -21.43 -3.43 11.89
N ARG A 299 -22.70 -3.64 12.25
CA ARG A 299 -23.14 -4.48 13.38
C ARG A 299 -23.25 -5.96 12.99
N ASN A 300 -23.46 -6.23 11.70
CA ASN A 300 -23.57 -7.57 11.14
C ASN A 300 -23.11 -7.60 9.67
N PHE A 301 -21.80 -7.76 9.47
CA PHE A 301 -21.19 -7.91 8.14
C PHE A 301 -21.68 -9.13 7.35
N SER A 302 -22.48 -10.02 7.95
CA SER A 302 -23.08 -11.19 7.28
C SER A 302 -24.57 -11.00 6.98
N ARG A 303 -25.11 -9.78 7.16
CA ARG A 303 -26.51 -9.49 6.84
C ARG A 303 -26.75 -9.67 5.34
N SER A 304 -27.71 -10.52 5.00
CA SER A 304 -28.09 -10.79 3.62
C SER A 304 -29.46 -10.14 3.33
N PRO A 305 -29.51 -9.10 2.48
CA PRO A 305 -30.77 -8.42 2.15
C PRO A 305 -31.57 -9.19 1.10
N LYS A 306 -30.92 -10.05 0.31
CA LYS A 306 -31.52 -10.89 -0.74
C LYS A 306 -30.68 -12.17 -0.93
N PRO A 307 -31.26 -13.30 -1.35
CA PRO A 307 -30.49 -14.48 -1.71
C PRO A 307 -29.38 -14.17 -2.71
N GLY A 308 -28.16 -14.67 -2.43
CA GLY A 308 -26.98 -14.43 -3.28
C GLY A 308 -26.26 -13.11 -3.05
N THR A 309 -26.73 -12.25 -2.14
CA THR A 309 -26.07 -10.97 -1.81
C THR A 309 -25.77 -10.82 -0.32
N VAL A 310 -24.88 -9.88 0.01
CA VAL A 310 -24.42 -9.61 1.38
C VAL A 310 -24.08 -8.13 1.57
N LEU A 311 -24.45 -7.55 2.71
CA LEU A 311 -24.07 -6.18 3.10
C LEU A 311 -22.74 -6.21 3.85
N THR A 312 -21.65 -6.28 3.09
CA THR A 312 -20.29 -6.39 3.63
C THR A 312 -19.30 -5.54 2.85
N GLY A 313 -18.21 -5.21 3.52
CA GLY A 313 -16.99 -4.68 2.92
C GLY A 313 -16.02 -5.77 2.44
N GLN A 314 -14.79 -5.33 2.19
CA GLN A 314 -13.65 -6.17 1.83
C GLN A 314 -12.73 -6.36 3.04
N LEU A 315 -12.13 -7.54 3.16
CA LEU A 315 -11.24 -7.86 4.27
C LEU A 315 -9.80 -7.47 3.92
N ILE A 316 -9.18 -6.60 4.71
CA ILE A 316 -7.76 -6.27 4.61
C ILE A 316 -7.00 -7.03 5.70
N ARG A 317 -6.14 -7.97 5.32
CA ARG A 317 -5.20 -8.65 6.23
C ARG A 317 -3.89 -7.90 6.21
N MET A 318 -3.47 -7.36 7.34
CA MET A 318 -2.25 -6.59 7.50
C MET A 318 -1.25 -7.36 8.33
N LEU A 319 -0.01 -7.40 7.87
CA LEU A 319 1.11 -8.05 8.52
C LEU A 319 2.32 -7.13 8.45
N ASN A 320 2.93 -6.81 9.61
CA ASN A 320 4.21 -6.11 9.66
C ASN A 320 5.35 -7.11 9.91
N VAL A 321 6.22 -7.32 8.94
CA VAL A 321 7.44 -8.14 9.08
C VAL A 321 8.70 -7.29 9.31
N GLY A 322 8.55 -5.97 9.32
CA GLY A 322 9.60 -5.00 9.54
C GLY A 322 10.05 -4.88 10.99
N ILE A 323 10.67 -3.73 11.27
CA ILE A 323 11.14 -3.31 12.60
C ILE A 323 10.59 -1.94 13.01
N VAL A 324 9.87 -1.26 12.11
CA VAL A 324 9.20 0.02 12.39
C VAL A 324 7.73 -0.20 12.78
N ASP A 325 7.22 0.61 13.70
CA ASP A 325 5.79 0.70 14.00
C ASP A 325 5.07 1.47 12.88
N HIS A 326 4.03 0.88 12.29
CA HIS A 326 3.21 1.57 11.30
C HIS A 326 1.91 2.10 11.92
N GLN A 327 1.38 3.17 11.31
CA GLN A 327 0.04 3.69 11.57
C GLN A 327 -0.65 3.86 10.21
N LEU A 328 -1.33 2.83 9.72
CA LEU A 328 -1.92 2.85 8.39
C LEU A 328 -3.19 3.70 8.42
N HIS A 329 -3.16 4.85 7.75
CA HIS A 329 -4.28 5.77 7.62
C HIS A 329 -5.02 5.49 6.32
N PHE A 330 -6.34 5.32 6.40
CA PHE A 330 -7.21 5.09 5.25
C PHE A 330 -8.06 6.33 5.02
N HIS A 331 -7.89 6.97 3.87
CA HIS A 331 -8.69 8.14 3.52
C HIS A 331 -10.08 7.71 3.05
N GLY A 332 -11.06 8.62 3.16
CA GLY A 332 -12.42 8.46 2.64
C GLY A 332 -13.30 7.43 3.34
N ASN A 333 -12.73 6.33 3.84
CA ASN A 333 -13.38 5.32 4.67
C ASN A 333 -12.42 4.92 5.80
N HIS A 334 -12.74 5.30 7.03
CA HIS A 334 -12.25 4.63 8.23
C HIS A 334 -12.54 3.13 8.15
N VAL A 335 -11.70 2.32 8.81
CA VAL A 335 -11.80 0.85 8.77
C VAL A 335 -12.21 0.27 10.11
N TRP A 336 -12.73 -0.96 10.08
CA TRP A 336 -13.06 -1.70 11.29
C TRP A 336 -12.07 -2.82 11.53
N SER A 337 -11.14 -2.62 12.46
CA SER A 337 -10.35 -3.72 12.99
C SER A 337 -11.27 -4.77 13.63
N VAL A 338 -11.13 -6.03 13.22
CA VAL A 338 -11.99 -7.14 13.68
C VAL A 338 -11.20 -8.24 14.38
N ARG A 339 -9.89 -8.30 14.16
CA ARG A 339 -8.99 -9.28 14.77
C ARG A 339 -7.58 -8.71 14.85
N ALA A 340 -6.86 -9.07 15.92
CA ALA A 340 -5.43 -8.83 16.04
C ALA A 340 -4.73 -10.07 16.58
N ASN A 341 -3.64 -10.47 15.93
CA ASN A 341 -2.81 -11.61 16.31
C ASN A 341 -3.64 -12.89 16.56
N GLY A 342 -4.66 -13.15 15.74
CA GLY A 342 -5.53 -14.32 15.90
C GLY A 342 -6.59 -14.22 17.00
N PHE A 343 -6.66 -13.09 17.72
CA PHE A 343 -7.72 -12.82 18.70
C PHE A 343 -8.80 -11.95 18.08
N ASP A 344 -10.02 -12.48 18.04
CA ASP A 344 -11.19 -11.73 17.60
C ASP A 344 -11.52 -10.61 18.58
N PHE A 345 -11.75 -9.42 18.05
CA PHE A 345 -12.25 -8.32 18.86
C PHE A 345 -13.75 -8.52 19.15
N PRO A 346 -14.16 -8.41 20.43
CA PRO A 346 -15.55 -8.64 20.79
C PRO A 346 -16.43 -7.52 20.22
N ARG A 347 -17.50 -7.89 19.50
CA ARG A 347 -18.47 -6.91 18.96
C ARG A 347 -19.63 -6.59 19.91
N LYS A 348 -19.61 -7.13 21.14
CA LYS A 348 -20.71 -7.02 22.13
C LYS A 348 -20.88 -5.63 22.73
N GLY A 349 -19.85 -4.77 22.68
CA GLY A 349 -19.90 -3.40 23.21
C GLY A 349 -20.37 -2.35 22.19
N GLY A 350 -20.53 -2.72 20.91
CA GLY A 350 -21.03 -1.83 19.88
C GLY A 350 -22.50 -1.50 20.12
N ARG A 351 -22.86 -0.22 20.22
CA ARG A 351 -24.26 0.21 20.38
C ARG A 351 -24.63 1.26 19.36
N VAL A 352 -25.86 1.21 18.87
CA VAL A 352 -26.50 2.36 18.25
C VAL A 352 -27.01 3.22 19.41
N MET A 353 -26.49 4.43 19.55
CA MET A 353 -26.95 5.42 20.51
C MET A 353 -28.38 5.85 20.15
N ALA A 354 -29.10 6.47 21.08
CA ALA A 354 -30.51 6.81 20.91
C ALA A 354 -30.78 7.80 19.76
N ASP A 355 -29.75 8.53 19.34
CA ASP A 355 -29.72 9.48 18.23
C ASP A 355 -29.38 8.84 16.87
N GLY A 356 -29.08 7.53 16.84
CA GLY A 356 -28.73 6.80 15.63
C GLY A 356 -27.22 6.59 15.42
N HIS A 357 -26.36 7.24 16.20
CA HIS A 357 -24.91 7.08 16.05
C HIS A 357 -24.42 5.72 16.49
N VAL A 358 -23.58 5.08 15.68
CA VAL A 358 -23.05 3.76 16.01
C VAL A 358 -21.72 3.92 16.78
N ALA A 359 -21.77 3.76 18.10
CA ALA A 359 -20.58 3.63 18.92
C ALA A 359 -20.02 2.23 18.77
N LEU A 360 -19.18 2.02 17.76
CA LEU A 360 -18.54 0.74 17.51
C LEU A 360 -17.16 0.73 18.17
N GLN A 361 -16.90 -0.32 18.95
CA GLN A 361 -15.52 -0.65 19.25
C GLN A 361 -14.78 -0.83 17.92
N GLN A 362 -13.79 0.06 17.69
CA GLN A 362 -12.78 0.02 16.62
C GLN A 362 -13.26 0.49 15.24
N TRP A 363 -13.82 1.70 15.19
CA TRP A 363 -13.77 2.52 13.98
C TRP A 363 -12.46 3.32 14.04
N GLU A 364 -11.52 3.01 13.15
CA GLU A 364 -10.14 3.47 13.26
C GLU A 364 -9.79 4.36 12.05
N ASP A 365 -9.44 5.62 12.33
CA ASP A 365 -8.80 6.54 11.38
C ASP A 365 -7.41 6.06 10.99
N THR A 366 -6.67 5.54 11.98
CA THR A 366 -5.36 4.91 11.79
C THR A 366 -5.33 3.52 12.43
N VAL A 367 -4.81 2.54 11.68
CA VAL A 367 -4.57 1.19 12.17
C VAL A 367 -3.12 1.06 12.59
N SER A 368 -2.86 0.98 13.89
CA SER A 368 -1.50 0.72 14.39
C SER A 368 -1.06 -0.70 14.02
N LEU A 369 0.21 -0.89 13.67
CA LEU A 369 0.76 -2.19 13.33
C LEU A 369 2.23 -2.30 13.77
N MET A 370 2.46 -2.88 14.94
CA MET A 370 3.80 -3.09 15.51
C MET A 370 4.59 -4.19 14.76
N PRO A 371 5.93 -4.26 14.88
CA PRO A 371 6.72 -5.36 14.34
C PRO A 371 6.17 -6.74 14.73
N LEU A 372 6.00 -7.60 13.73
CA LEU A 372 5.40 -8.95 13.81
C LEU A 372 3.91 -8.98 14.20
N GLU A 373 3.26 -7.82 14.33
CA GLU A 373 1.82 -7.74 14.53
C GLU A 373 1.08 -8.12 13.24
N ARG A 374 -0.06 -8.79 13.45
CA ARG A 374 -1.05 -9.04 12.40
C ARG A 374 -2.37 -8.43 12.83
N LYS A 375 -3.02 -7.71 11.93
CA LYS A 375 -4.38 -7.23 12.13
C LYS A 375 -5.23 -7.55 10.90
N GLU A 376 -6.52 -7.72 11.13
CA GLU A 376 -7.48 -7.83 10.05
C GLU A 376 -8.57 -6.77 10.25
N ALA A 377 -8.86 -6.04 9.18
CA ALA A 377 -9.88 -4.99 9.18
C ALA A 377 -10.86 -5.14 8.01
N ILE A 378 -12.06 -4.59 8.15
CA ILE A 378 -13.05 -4.49 7.08
C ILE A 378 -13.02 -3.07 6.52
N LEU A 379 -12.72 -2.95 5.22
CA LEU A 379 -12.94 -1.75 4.42
C LEU A 379 -14.39 -1.80 3.88
N PRO A 380 -15.31 -0.95 4.38
CA PRO A 380 -16.74 -1.02 4.08
C PRO A 380 -17.15 -0.72 2.63
N MET A 381 -16.36 0.05 1.87
CA MET A 381 -16.69 0.52 0.52
C MET A 381 -18.02 1.32 0.46
N PHE A 382 -18.23 2.22 1.41
CA PHE A 382 -19.44 3.06 1.47
C PHE A 382 -19.15 4.47 0.95
N ARG A 383 -20.21 5.21 0.60
CA ARG A 383 -20.13 6.65 0.36
C ARG A 383 -19.49 7.31 1.60
N PRO A 384 -18.39 8.04 1.46
CA PRO A 384 -17.80 8.80 2.57
C PRO A 384 -18.86 9.68 3.25
N PRO A 385 -19.01 9.64 4.58
CA PRO A 385 -20.14 10.24 5.28
C PRO A 385 -20.14 11.77 5.25
N ASP A 386 -18.98 12.41 5.10
CA ASP A 386 -18.88 13.88 5.04
C ASP A 386 -19.08 14.45 3.62
N VAL A 387 -19.38 13.58 2.65
CA VAL A 387 -19.76 13.99 1.29
C VAL A 387 -21.22 14.38 1.27
N ILE A 388 -21.53 15.59 0.80
CA ILE A 388 -22.90 16.08 0.61
C ILE A 388 -23.61 15.45 -0.60
N ASP A 389 -24.95 15.42 -0.57
CA ASP A 389 -25.76 14.76 -1.62
C ASP A 389 -25.49 15.31 -3.00
N ALA A 390 -25.43 16.63 -3.17
CA ALA A 390 -25.16 17.24 -4.47
C ALA A 390 -23.85 16.77 -5.10
N VAL A 391 -22.81 16.53 -4.29
CA VAL A 391 -21.52 16.03 -4.74
C VAL A 391 -21.59 14.54 -5.10
N TRP A 392 -22.26 13.76 -4.24
CA TRP A 392 -22.48 12.33 -4.48
C TRP A 392 -23.31 12.08 -5.74
N ASP A 393 -24.41 12.79 -5.91
CA ASP A 393 -25.33 12.67 -7.04
C ASP A 393 -24.71 13.14 -8.34
N ALA A 394 -23.68 14.00 -8.27
CA ALA A 394 -22.89 14.45 -9.41
C ALA A 394 -21.71 13.53 -9.75
N ARG A 395 -21.40 12.53 -8.92
CA ARG A 395 -20.29 11.60 -9.15
C ARG A 395 -20.51 10.77 -10.43
N ARG A 396 -19.54 10.79 -11.34
CA ARG A 396 -19.58 10.01 -12.61
C ARG A 396 -18.36 9.12 -12.82
N GLU A 397 -17.33 9.28 -12.00
CA GLU A 397 -16.01 8.66 -12.14
C GLU A 397 -15.57 7.98 -10.84
N ASP A 398 -14.53 7.16 -10.93
CA ASP A 398 -13.97 6.49 -9.77
C ASP A 398 -13.46 7.52 -8.76
N TRP A 399 -13.74 7.27 -7.48
CA TRP A 399 -13.14 8.04 -6.41
C TRP A 399 -12.02 7.23 -5.80
N LYS A 400 -10.82 7.82 -5.81
CA LYS A 400 -9.61 7.21 -5.29
C LYS A 400 -9.18 7.89 -4.01
N TYR A 401 -8.83 7.06 -3.04
CA TYR A 401 -8.44 7.49 -1.72
C TYR A 401 -7.10 6.86 -1.36
N PRO A 402 -6.10 7.65 -0.95
CA PRO A 402 -4.83 7.08 -0.54
C PRO A 402 -4.98 6.25 0.74
N MET A 403 -4.04 5.33 0.91
CA MET A 403 -3.74 4.69 2.18
C MET A 403 -2.24 4.79 2.40
N HIS A 404 -1.81 5.39 3.51
CA HIS A 404 -0.38 5.53 3.80
C HIS A 404 -0.06 5.47 5.29
N CYS A 405 1.22 5.29 5.59
CA CYS A 405 1.70 5.22 6.96
C CYS A 405 1.85 6.62 7.59
N HIS A 406 1.09 6.90 8.64
CA HIS A 406 1.12 8.11 9.47
C HIS A 406 2.14 8.10 10.60
N ALA A 407 2.96 7.04 10.72
CA ALA A 407 4.17 7.08 11.52
C ALA A 407 5.26 7.92 10.82
N GLU A 408 4.90 9.07 10.25
CA GLU A 408 5.72 9.86 9.32
C GLU A 408 7.10 10.28 9.86
N PRO A 409 7.29 10.56 11.17
CA PRO A 409 8.64 10.80 11.71
C PRO A 409 9.57 9.58 11.61
N SER A 410 9.02 8.35 11.64
CA SER A 410 9.78 7.14 11.29
C SER A 410 10.02 7.01 9.78
N GLN A 411 9.19 7.70 8.99
CA GLN A 411 9.23 7.69 7.53
C GLN A 411 10.08 8.82 6.91
N THR A 412 10.58 9.84 7.61
CA THR A 412 11.14 11.04 6.91
C THR A 412 12.38 11.72 7.50
N ALA A 413 13.08 11.18 8.50
CA ALA A 413 14.36 11.74 8.95
C ALA A 413 15.50 10.74 8.83
N ALA A 414 15.69 10.22 7.60
CA ALA A 414 16.56 9.11 7.21
C ALA A 414 15.85 7.75 7.04
N GLY A 415 14.53 7.77 6.79
CA GLY A 415 13.82 6.54 6.51
C GLY A 415 12.49 6.66 5.81
N GLY A 416 12.47 7.21 4.60
CA GLY A 416 11.33 7.09 3.71
C GLY A 416 11.16 8.34 2.84
N LEU A 417 10.81 8.08 1.60
CA LEU A 417 10.47 9.04 0.60
C LEU A 417 8.95 9.18 0.74
N TYR A 418 8.33 10.10 1.47
CA TYR A 418 6.90 10.34 1.17
C TYR A 418 6.88 11.23 -0.08
N PRO A 419 6.20 10.84 -1.18
CA PRO A 419 5.24 9.72 -1.32
C PRO A 419 5.82 8.37 -1.79
N GLY A 420 7.12 8.25 -2.09
CA GLY A 420 7.83 6.99 -2.38
C GLY A 420 7.97 5.90 -1.29
N GLY A 421 7.12 5.90 -0.25
CA GLY A 421 7.24 5.06 0.94
C GLY A 421 6.18 3.95 0.95
N LEU A 422 5.69 3.60 2.15
CA LEU A 422 4.56 2.68 2.29
C LEU A 422 3.26 3.41 1.92
N LEU A 423 2.80 3.17 0.70
CA LEU A 423 1.67 3.83 0.08
C LEU A 423 0.86 2.83 -0.75
N ALA A 424 -0.46 2.94 -0.71
CA ALA A 424 -1.41 2.34 -1.62
C ALA A 424 -2.57 3.32 -1.87
N ASP A 425 -3.53 2.91 -2.67
CA ASP A 425 -4.84 3.55 -2.76
C ASP A 425 -5.95 2.51 -2.58
N TRP A 426 -7.17 3.00 -2.43
CA TRP A 426 -8.36 2.23 -2.68
C TRP A 426 -9.35 3.04 -3.51
N THR A 427 -10.18 2.34 -4.26
CA THR A 427 -11.09 2.90 -5.24
C THR A 427 -12.54 2.56 -4.90
N LEU A 428 -13.34 3.59 -4.69
CA LEU A 428 -14.78 3.53 -4.75
C LEU A 428 -15.19 3.64 -6.21
N ALA A 429 -15.72 2.56 -6.80
CA ALA A 429 -15.94 2.46 -8.24
C ALA A 429 -17.22 3.19 -8.70
N ALA A 430 -17.21 3.83 -9.88
CA ALA A 430 -18.38 4.34 -10.58
C ALA A 430 -18.76 3.45 -11.77
N THR A 431 -17.75 2.87 -12.42
CA THR A 431 -17.85 2.08 -13.65
C THR A 431 -17.30 0.67 -13.46
N GLU A 432 -17.70 -0.24 -14.35
CA GLU A 432 -17.19 -1.61 -14.38
C GLU A 432 -15.70 -1.66 -14.72
N GLU A 433 -15.27 -0.82 -15.67
CA GLU A 433 -13.87 -0.69 -16.05
C GLU A 433 -13.17 0.37 -15.19
N PRO A 434 -11.96 0.09 -14.67
CA PRO A 434 -11.13 1.09 -14.01
C PRO A 434 -10.79 2.27 -14.91
N ASP A 435 -10.81 3.47 -14.33
CA ASP A 435 -10.34 4.68 -15.02
C ASP A 435 -8.83 4.57 -15.35
N GLU A 436 -8.40 5.09 -16.50
CA GLU A 436 -6.98 5.16 -16.82
C GLU A 436 -6.24 6.13 -15.87
N HIS A 437 -4.97 5.85 -15.63
CA HIS A 437 -4.14 6.65 -14.73
C HIS A 437 -2.95 7.24 -15.47
N HIS A 438 -2.61 8.48 -15.13
CA HIS A 438 -1.33 9.03 -15.54
C HIS A 438 -0.20 8.21 -14.89
N LYS A 439 0.72 7.74 -15.72
CA LYS A 439 1.87 6.91 -15.37
C LYS A 439 3.09 7.81 -15.18
N TYR A 440 4.03 7.37 -14.35
CA TYR A 440 5.27 8.07 -14.06
C TYR A 440 6.48 7.23 -14.46
N GLU A 441 7.50 7.89 -14.99
CA GLU A 441 8.73 7.22 -15.43
C GLU A 441 9.63 6.84 -14.24
N SER A 442 9.46 7.52 -13.09
CA SER A 442 10.29 7.29 -11.90
C SER A 442 9.63 7.81 -10.61
N GLN A 443 10.17 7.38 -9.46
CA GLN A 443 9.78 7.89 -8.16
C GLN A 443 10.01 9.40 -7.99
N VAL A 444 11.04 9.96 -8.64
CA VAL A 444 11.32 11.40 -8.58
C VAL A 444 10.27 12.18 -9.37
N ASP A 445 9.86 11.66 -10.52
CA ASP A 445 8.81 12.24 -11.36
C ASP A 445 7.47 12.27 -10.59
N PHE A 446 7.06 11.13 -10.04
CA PHE A 446 5.87 11.05 -9.18
C PHE A 446 5.92 11.99 -7.97
N ALA A 447 7.06 12.03 -7.25
CA ALA A 447 7.19 12.90 -6.08
C ALA A 447 7.15 14.40 -6.43
N SER A 448 7.57 14.75 -7.64
CA SER A 448 7.63 16.14 -8.13
C SER A 448 6.31 16.61 -8.77
N ASP A 449 5.38 15.69 -9.05
CA ASP A 449 4.07 15.97 -9.64
C ASP A 449 3.11 16.52 -8.59
N GLN A 450 3.33 17.79 -8.23
CA GLN A 450 2.51 18.55 -7.30
C GLN A 450 1.99 19.81 -7.99
N PRO A 451 0.79 20.30 -7.64
CA PRO A 451 0.35 21.62 -8.07
C PRO A 451 1.34 22.67 -7.57
N HIS A 452 2.00 23.40 -8.48
CA HIS A 452 2.98 24.44 -8.14
C HIS A 452 2.39 25.86 -8.22
N GLU A 453 1.23 26.03 -8.89
CA GLU A 453 0.58 27.32 -9.09
C GLU A 453 -0.95 27.20 -9.08
N GLY A 454 -1.62 28.19 -8.51
CA GLY A 454 -3.09 28.27 -8.41
C GLY A 454 -3.68 27.51 -7.22
N SER A 455 -4.99 27.68 -7.02
CA SER A 455 -5.79 26.91 -6.05
C SER A 455 -6.80 26.05 -6.82
N PRO A 456 -6.98 24.77 -6.45
CA PRO A 456 -8.02 23.96 -7.05
C PRO A 456 -9.40 24.58 -6.79
N GLU A 457 -10.28 24.51 -7.79
CA GLU A 457 -11.66 25.00 -7.64
C GLU A 457 -12.44 24.12 -6.65
N THR A 458 -13.11 24.75 -5.68
CA THR A 458 -14.07 24.06 -4.81
C THR A 458 -15.40 23.88 -5.56
N LEU A 459 -15.53 22.78 -6.30
CA LEU A 459 -16.77 22.43 -6.99
C LEU A 459 -17.92 22.17 -6.00
N PHE A 460 -19.16 22.44 -6.44
CA PHE A 460 -20.38 22.22 -5.65
C PHE A 460 -20.44 22.95 -4.31
N ARG A 461 -19.72 24.09 -4.19
CA ARG A 461 -19.67 24.93 -2.99
C ARG A 461 -21.08 25.26 -2.47
N GLN A 462 -21.34 24.92 -1.22
CA GLN A 462 -22.58 25.23 -0.53
C GLN A 462 -22.48 26.56 0.23
N ARG A 463 -23.57 27.00 0.85
CA ARG A 463 -23.49 28.04 1.87
C ARG A 463 -22.95 27.41 3.16
N PRO A 464 -21.85 27.90 3.75
CA PRO A 464 -21.37 27.38 5.02
C PRO A 464 -22.30 27.79 6.17
N ASP A 465 -22.46 26.90 7.13
CA ASP A 465 -22.98 27.23 8.47
C ASP A 465 -21.89 27.89 9.32
N GLU A 466 -20.66 27.37 9.19
CA GLU A 466 -19.46 27.87 9.87
C GLU A 466 -18.33 28.08 8.86
N SER A 467 -17.52 29.12 9.06
CA SER A 467 -16.35 29.35 8.21
C SER A 467 -15.20 29.93 9.00
N MET A 468 -13.98 29.62 8.58
CA MET A 468 -12.77 30.12 9.19
C MET A 468 -11.75 30.45 8.09
N VAL A 469 -10.98 31.51 8.29
CA VAL A 469 -9.81 31.84 7.48
C VAL A 469 -8.57 31.44 8.27
N LEU A 470 -7.65 30.73 7.60
CA LEU A 470 -6.40 30.20 8.12
C LEU A 470 -5.23 30.89 7.44
N ASP A 471 -4.72 31.92 8.08
CA ASP A 471 -3.60 32.71 7.59
C ASP A 471 -2.28 32.09 8.02
N PHE A 472 -1.39 31.87 7.06
CA PHE A 472 -0.07 31.32 7.33
C PHE A 472 0.81 32.33 8.05
N PHE A 473 1.49 31.89 9.12
CA PHE A 473 2.59 32.63 9.72
C PHE A 473 3.80 31.72 10.03
N SER A 474 4.96 32.36 10.16
CA SER A 474 6.20 31.70 10.58
C SER A 474 6.79 32.43 11.77
N ARG A 475 7.20 31.68 12.80
CA ARG A 475 7.83 32.24 13.99
C ARG A 475 9.05 31.42 14.37
N LYS A 476 10.10 32.09 14.83
CA LYS A 476 11.25 31.43 15.42
C LYS A 476 10.97 31.09 16.89
N LEU A 477 11.21 29.84 17.26
CA LEU A 477 11.08 29.36 18.63
C LEU A 477 12.46 28.98 19.18
N ASP A 478 12.71 29.38 20.42
CA ASP A 478 13.88 28.96 21.19
C ASP A 478 13.63 27.59 21.83
N PHE A 479 14.58 26.67 21.65
CA PHE A 479 14.52 25.33 22.23
C PHE A 479 15.46 25.19 23.44
N PRO A 480 15.23 24.19 24.32
CA PRO A 480 16.03 24.02 25.55
C PRO A 480 17.55 23.84 25.33
N ASP A 481 17.96 23.40 24.14
CA ASP A 481 19.36 23.28 23.74
C ASP A 481 19.98 24.59 23.21
N LYS A 482 19.20 25.69 23.28
CA LYS A 482 19.50 27.03 22.75
C LYS A 482 19.56 27.10 21.22
N SER A 483 19.07 26.06 20.53
CA SER A 483 18.81 26.17 19.09
C SER A 483 17.57 27.03 18.85
N GLU A 484 17.56 27.70 17.71
CA GLU A 484 16.43 28.48 17.24
C GLU A 484 15.94 27.84 15.93
N HIS A 485 14.68 27.43 15.91
CA HIS A 485 14.07 26.83 14.72
C HIS A 485 12.89 27.67 14.23
N GLU A 486 12.81 27.86 12.92
CA GLU A 486 11.63 28.45 12.27
C GLU A 486 10.51 27.40 12.30
N VAL A 487 9.38 27.75 12.90
CA VAL A 487 8.18 26.91 12.97
C VAL A 487 7.04 27.62 12.24
N TRP A 488 6.25 26.85 11.50
CA TRP A 488 5.11 27.33 10.72
C TRP A 488 3.81 26.87 11.37
N SER A 489 2.80 27.74 11.31
CA SER A 489 1.45 27.41 11.74
C SER A 489 0.47 28.33 11.01
N PHE A 490 -0.82 28.13 11.26
CA PHE A 490 -1.89 29.01 10.83
C PHE A 490 -2.45 29.77 12.02
N HIS A 491 -3.01 30.94 11.78
CA HIS A 491 -3.82 31.69 12.73
C HIS A 491 -5.15 32.12 12.11
N ASP A 492 -6.11 32.47 12.95
CA ASP A 492 -7.29 33.24 12.55
C ASP A 492 -7.28 34.61 13.27
N GLU A 493 -8.36 35.39 13.13
CA GLU A 493 -8.50 36.70 13.79
C GLU A 493 -8.58 36.59 15.32
N GLU A 494 -9.05 35.48 15.88
CA GLU A 494 -9.31 35.31 17.31
C GLU A 494 -8.14 34.66 18.06
N SER A 495 -7.47 33.68 17.45
CA SER A 495 -6.39 32.88 18.03
C SER A 495 -5.06 33.62 18.06
N GLY A 496 -4.84 34.51 17.08
CA GLY A 496 -3.54 35.12 16.81
C GLY A 496 -2.45 34.08 16.49
N GLU A 497 -1.20 34.55 16.41
CA GLU A 497 -0.02 33.74 16.04
C GLU A 497 0.45 32.81 17.19
N GLY A 498 -0.32 31.74 17.42
CA GLY A 498 -0.12 30.76 18.48
C GLY A 498 0.27 29.34 18.02
N PHE A 499 0.74 28.53 18.98
CA PHE A 499 0.95 27.08 18.83
C PHE A 499 0.25 26.34 19.98
N PRO A 500 -0.61 25.34 19.70
CA PRO A 500 -1.06 24.90 18.37
C PRO A 500 -1.87 25.99 17.64
N GLY A 501 -2.09 25.81 16.34
CA GLY A 501 -2.94 26.70 15.53
C GLY A 501 -4.41 26.72 15.99
N PRO A 502 -5.27 27.50 15.32
CA PRO A 502 -6.65 27.72 15.72
C PRO A 502 -7.45 26.41 15.78
N SER A 503 -8.34 26.33 16.76
CA SER A 503 -9.19 25.15 16.96
C SER A 503 -10.51 25.29 16.21
N VAL A 504 -10.75 24.41 15.25
CA VAL A 504 -12.04 24.33 14.56
C VAL A 504 -13.05 23.58 15.43
N ARG A 505 -14.23 24.17 15.62
CA ARG A 505 -15.35 23.53 16.33
C ARG A 505 -16.61 23.63 15.49
N VAL A 506 -17.05 22.49 15.00
CA VAL A 506 -18.26 22.35 14.18
C VAL A 506 -19.18 21.33 14.84
N ARG A 507 -20.48 21.46 14.60
CA ARG A 507 -21.48 20.49 15.01
C ARG A 507 -21.74 19.53 13.86
N GLU A 508 -22.07 18.30 14.21
CA GLU A 508 -22.49 17.30 13.24
C GLU A 508 -23.63 17.82 12.34
N GLY A 509 -23.51 17.58 11.04
CA GLY A 509 -24.44 18.04 10.02
C GLY A 509 -24.24 19.47 9.54
N GLN A 510 -23.34 20.27 10.15
CA GLN A 510 -23.01 21.61 9.64
C GLN A 510 -22.07 21.53 8.42
N VAL A 511 -22.26 22.45 7.49
CA VAL A 511 -21.31 22.71 6.40
C VAL A 511 -20.24 23.67 6.91
N PHE A 512 -18.99 23.23 6.89
CA PHE A 512 -17.83 24.03 7.28
C PHE A 512 -16.97 24.41 6.07
N HIS A 513 -16.57 25.68 5.99
CA HIS A 513 -15.58 26.15 5.01
C HIS A 513 -14.32 26.66 5.71
N GLY A 514 -13.19 25.99 5.48
CA GLY A 514 -11.85 26.50 5.81
C GLY A 514 -11.22 27.15 4.58
N THR A 515 -10.96 28.46 4.64
CA THR A 515 -10.17 29.17 3.61
C THR A 515 -8.73 29.23 4.09
N ILE A 516 -7.78 28.76 3.28
CA ILE A 516 -6.34 28.86 3.60
C ILE A 516 -5.75 30.00 2.79
N GLU A 517 -5.02 30.90 3.45
CA GLU A 517 -4.27 31.96 2.80
C GLU A 517 -2.76 31.74 3.02
N PRO A 518 -2.12 30.87 2.20
CA PRO A 518 -0.70 30.63 2.33
C PRO A 518 0.09 31.84 1.80
N SER A 519 0.92 32.44 2.65
CA SER A 519 1.82 33.53 2.27
C SER A 519 3.22 33.05 1.82
N LYS A 520 3.47 31.74 1.86
CA LYS A 520 4.75 31.10 1.49
C LYS A 520 4.50 29.73 0.84
N ARG A 521 4.98 29.51 -0.39
CA ARG A 521 4.87 28.22 -1.14
C ARG A 521 3.43 27.71 -1.28
N VAL A 522 3.25 26.58 -1.95
CA VAL A 522 1.97 25.87 -2.02
C VAL A 522 1.79 25.06 -0.74
N HIS A 523 0.63 25.20 -0.09
CA HIS A 523 0.22 24.43 1.07
C HIS A 523 -1.21 23.92 0.87
N THR A 524 -1.51 22.78 1.48
CA THR A 524 -2.87 22.24 1.62
C THR A 524 -3.18 22.02 3.10
N ILE A 525 -4.44 21.75 3.41
CA ILE A 525 -4.86 21.23 4.71
C ILE A 525 -5.55 19.89 4.50
N HIS A 526 -5.17 18.90 5.29
CA HIS A 526 -5.81 17.59 5.33
C HIS A 526 -6.34 17.38 6.75
N TRP A 527 -7.63 17.07 6.88
CA TRP A 527 -8.30 16.93 8.17
C TRP A 527 -8.48 15.46 8.52
N HIS A 528 -7.85 15.01 9.60
CA HIS A 528 -8.04 13.67 10.12
C HIS A 528 -9.40 13.50 10.80
N GLY A 529 -9.98 12.30 10.69
CA GLY A 529 -11.27 11.98 11.29
C GLY A 529 -12.48 12.52 10.51
N LEU A 530 -12.27 13.15 9.36
CA LEU A 530 -13.28 13.49 8.37
C LEU A 530 -13.04 12.68 7.09
N GLU A 531 -14.10 12.34 6.39
CA GLU A 531 -14.12 11.48 5.22
C GLU A 531 -14.78 12.23 4.04
N PRO A 532 -14.10 13.25 3.46
CA PRO A 532 -14.66 14.04 2.37
C PRO A 532 -14.56 13.32 1.01
N ASP A 533 -15.05 13.97 -0.06
CA ASP A 533 -14.76 13.53 -1.42
C ASP A 533 -13.27 13.78 -1.75
N PRO A 534 -12.67 13.07 -2.72
CA PRO A 534 -11.22 13.11 -2.94
C PRO A 534 -10.69 14.53 -3.18
N ARG A 535 -11.48 15.42 -3.79
CA ARG A 535 -11.07 16.81 -4.10
C ARG A 535 -10.90 17.67 -2.85
N ASN A 536 -11.64 17.36 -1.79
CA ASN A 536 -11.60 18.09 -0.51
C ASN A 536 -10.78 17.35 0.56
N ASP A 537 -10.18 16.21 0.23
CA ASP A 537 -9.33 15.42 1.13
C ASP A 537 -8.02 16.16 1.48
N GLY A 538 -7.40 16.86 0.53
CA GLY A 538 -6.30 17.78 0.83
C GLY A 538 -4.89 17.18 0.92
N VAL A 539 -4.70 15.91 0.56
CA VAL A 539 -3.39 15.29 0.32
C VAL A 539 -2.83 15.70 -1.04
N GLY A 540 -1.65 16.34 -1.04
CA GLY A 540 -1.08 16.98 -2.23
C GLY A 540 -0.87 16.08 -3.45
N HIS A 541 -0.54 14.78 -3.27
CA HIS A 541 -0.23 13.85 -4.37
C HIS A 541 -1.44 13.12 -4.96
N THR A 542 -2.56 13.02 -4.22
CA THR A 542 -3.67 12.13 -4.60
C THR A 542 -5.02 12.82 -4.62
N SER A 543 -5.22 13.89 -3.86
CA SER A 543 -6.54 14.52 -3.66
C SER A 543 -6.97 15.42 -4.82
N SER A 544 -6.05 16.00 -5.59
CA SER A 544 -6.40 16.96 -6.66
C SER A 544 -6.50 16.35 -8.06
N ARG A 545 -6.58 15.02 -8.20
CA ARG A 545 -6.63 14.36 -9.51
C ARG A 545 -8.06 14.30 -10.05
N SER A 546 -8.51 15.40 -10.65
CA SER A 546 -9.70 15.45 -11.51
C SER A 546 -9.29 15.08 -12.96
N PRO A 547 -10.03 14.26 -13.71
CA PRO A 547 -9.65 13.87 -15.06
C PRO A 547 -10.06 14.95 -16.08
N ALA A 548 -9.46 16.14 -16.02
CA ALA A 548 -9.49 17.12 -17.11
C ALA A 548 -8.66 18.38 -16.78
N THR A 549 -7.34 18.23 -16.72
CA THR A 549 -6.46 19.37 -17.03
C THR A 549 -5.46 18.90 -18.07
N THR A 550 -5.89 18.93 -19.34
CA THR A 550 -4.99 18.95 -20.49
C THR A 550 -3.95 20.04 -20.25
N ARG A 551 -2.74 19.64 -19.85
CA ARG A 551 -1.59 20.53 -19.89
C ARG A 551 -1.32 20.82 -21.35
N THR A 552 -1.59 22.05 -21.78
CA THR A 552 -1.21 22.54 -23.10
C THR A 552 0.28 22.31 -23.28
N SER A 553 0.62 21.57 -24.34
CA SER A 553 1.97 21.28 -24.75
C SER A 553 2.75 22.58 -24.99
N GLY A 554 3.82 22.83 -24.23
CA GLY A 554 4.76 23.91 -24.56
C GLY A 554 5.61 24.41 -23.41
N GLY A 555 6.63 23.65 -23.01
CA GLY A 555 7.66 24.15 -22.10
C GLY A 555 8.57 23.05 -21.56
N ARG A 556 9.58 22.63 -22.33
CA ARG A 556 10.67 21.80 -21.78
C ARG A 556 11.57 22.68 -20.92
N ILE A 557 11.55 22.48 -19.61
CA ILE A 557 12.59 22.95 -18.69
C ILE A 557 13.72 21.91 -18.71
N PRO A 558 15.00 22.30 -18.85
CA PRO A 558 16.09 21.34 -19.00
C PRO A 558 16.34 20.58 -17.70
N VAL A 559 16.20 19.27 -17.77
CA VAL A 559 16.60 18.31 -16.74
C VAL A 559 18.13 18.38 -16.56
N CYS A 560 18.60 18.58 -15.33
CA CYS A 560 20.01 18.40 -14.99
C CYS A 560 20.40 16.94 -15.24
N ARG A 561 21.18 16.68 -16.29
CA ARG A 561 21.77 15.36 -16.56
C ARG A 561 22.79 15.00 -15.48
N ALA A 562 22.58 13.86 -14.81
CA ALA A 562 23.64 13.17 -14.08
C ALA A 562 24.72 12.69 -15.07
N ILE A 563 25.98 12.92 -14.73
CA ILE A 563 27.15 12.45 -15.50
C ILE A 563 27.38 10.97 -15.17
N PRO A 564 27.59 10.07 -16.16
CA PRO A 564 27.82 8.65 -15.89
C PRO A 564 29.17 8.40 -15.21
N ALA A 565 29.17 7.49 -14.24
CA ALA A 565 30.39 6.97 -13.61
C ALA A 565 31.13 6.03 -14.57
N ALA A 566 32.11 6.57 -15.29
CA ALA A 566 33.10 5.77 -16.00
C ALA A 566 34.48 6.44 -15.90
N ALA A 567 35.31 5.93 -14.97
CA ALA A 567 36.76 5.75 -15.08
C ALA A 567 37.41 5.79 -13.68
N VAL A 568 37.66 4.62 -13.10
CA VAL A 568 38.67 4.46 -12.04
C VAL A 568 39.70 3.47 -12.55
N ARG A 569 40.92 3.95 -12.85
CA ARG A 569 42.18 3.20 -12.71
C ARG A 569 43.40 4.12 -12.80
N ALA A 570 44.20 4.08 -11.72
CA ALA A 570 45.63 4.44 -11.56
C ALA A 570 46.02 5.92 -11.80
N HIS A 571 46.87 6.60 -11.02
CA HIS A 571 48.04 6.21 -10.22
C HIS A 571 48.28 7.17 -9.04
N ILE A 572 49.07 6.71 -8.09
CA ILE A 572 49.56 7.37 -6.87
C ILE A 572 50.53 8.52 -7.20
N SER A 573 50.43 9.67 -6.52
CA SER A 573 51.60 10.45 -6.03
C SER A 573 51.21 11.54 -5.03
N THR A 574 52.06 11.69 -4.02
CA THR A 574 52.07 12.60 -2.87
C THR A 574 52.12 14.09 -3.21
N THR A 575 51.40 14.95 -2.46
CA THR A 575 51.93 16.03 -1.59
C THR A 575 50.81 16.98 -1.13
N ALA A 576 50.96 17.51 0.09
CA ALA A 576 50.01 18.37 0.78
C ALA A 576 50.15 19.85 0.36
N THR A 577 49.04 20.58 0.18
CA THR A 577 48.92 22.01 0.53
C THR A 577 47.45 22.51 0.49
N SER A 578 47.03 23.12 1.60
CA SER A 578 45.98 24.15 1.81
C SER A 578 44.78 24.29 0.85
N ILE A 579 43.56 24.10 1.39
CA ILE A 579 42.27 24.45 0.77
C ILE A 579 41.81 25.84 1.26
N PRO A 580 41.49 26.81 0.38
CA PRO A 580 40.80 28.04 0.78
C PRO A 580 39.27 27.86 0.80
N ARG A 581 38.62 28.49 1.78
CA ARG A 581 37.15 28.61 1.92
C ARG A 581 36.57 29.37 0.73
N CYS A 582 35.51 28.84 0.12
CA CYS A 582 34.72 29.54 -0.88
C CYS A 582 33.41 30.02 -0.25
N THR A 583 33.28 31.33 -0.08
CA THR A 583 32.02 32.02 0.20
C THR A 583 31.51 32.63 -1.11
N SER A 584 30.33 32.24 -1.58
CA SER A 584 29.63 32.97 -2.64
C SER A 584 28.16 33.18 -2.28
N LYS A 585 27.85 34.47 -2.05
CA LYS A 585 26.52 35.05 -2.09
C LYS A 585 26.03 35.03 -3.55
N TRP A 586 24.74 34.75 -3.76
CA TRP A 586 24.07 34.99 -5.03
C TRP A 586 22.98 36.05 -4.81
N GLU A 587 23.20 37.24 -5.39
CA GLU A 587 22.18 38.29 -5.55
C GLU A 587 21.42 38.03 -6.85
N CYS A 588 20.09 38.06 -6.78
CA CYS A 588 19.21 38.03 -7.95
C CYS A 588 18.73 39.46 -8.25
N SER A 589 19.11 39.99 -9.41
CA SER A 589 18.69 41.29 -9.93
C SER A 589 17.38 41.15 -10.70
N ALA A 590 16.32 41.78 -10.19
CA ALA A 590 15.05 41.93 -10.89
C ALA A 590 15.12 43.15 -11.84
N ARG A 591 14.88 42.93 -13.13
CA ARG A 591 14.52 44.01 -14.08
C ARG A 591 13.00 44.05 -14.23
N SER A 592 12.41 45.11 -13.72
CA SER A 592 11.06 45.55 -14.00
C SER A 592 10.97 46.21 -15.38
N SER A 593 10.06 45.77 -16.24
CA SER A 593 9.56 46.58 -17.36
C SER A 593 8.12 46.97 -17.08
N SER A 594 7.92 48.23 -16.71
CA SER A 594 6.63 48.89 -16.58
C SER A 594 6.06 49.26 -17.95
N ILE A 595 4.80 48.92 -18.20
CA ILE A 595 3.97 49.56 -19.22
C ILE A 595 3.06 50.56 -18.47
N ARG A 596 3.13 51.84 -18.83
CA ARG A 596 2.10 52.85 -18.49
C ARG A 596 1.24 53.13 -19.73
N PRO A 597 -0.04 53.51 -19.56
CA PRO A 597 -0.92 53.86 -20.65
C PRO A 597 -0.75 55.32 -21.09
N SER A 598 -1.18 55.62 -22.31
CA SER A 598 -1.45 56.99 -22.84
C SER A 598 -2.22 57.83 -21.82
N THR A 599 -1.94 59.10 -21.54
CA THR A 599 -1.32 60.23 -22.27
C THR A 599 -0.57 61.13 -21.31
#